data_AF-A0A7S1GEJ1-F1
#
_entry.id   AF-A0A7S1GEJ1-F1
#
_cell.length_a   1.000
_cell.length_b   1.000
_cell.length_c   1.000
_cell.angle_alpha   90.00
_cell.angle_beta   90.00
_cell.angle_gamma   90.00
#
_symmetry.space_group_name_H-M   'P 1'
#
loop_
_entity.id
_entity.type
_entity.pdbx_description
1 polymer ?
#
loop_
_entity_poly.entity_id
_entity_poly.type
_entity_poly.pdbx_seq_one_letter_code
_entity_poly.pdbx_strand_id
1 'polypeptide(L)'
;QCGADSLTGDRLGCFNLTLKGHAECVRFVQGFGLPTLVLGGGGYTVPNVARCWALETATLLDVELADEIPHNHFHESFEPLYKLHLKPASMENNNSPEYLDRIKEQIYEHLRALDHAPSVQFHQVPPDFFIKDGAEGNPDARDDAPPEHREARGEYFDGDKDQGGEGGLEKVGGRARGRGRGRGRGRGRGR
;
A
#
# COMPACT_ATOMS: atom_id res chain seq x y z
N GLN A 1 0.39 -6.88 3.80
CA GLN A 1 0.96 -6.94 2.45
C GLN A 1 1.35 -8.39 2.22
N CYS A 2 0.84 -9.01 1.15
CA CYS A 2 0.94 -10.43 0.80
C CYS A 2 1.59 -10.58 -0.59
N GLY A 3 2.80 -10.05 -0.75
CA GLY A 3 3.60 -10.22 -1.96
C GLY A 3 3.89 -11.69 -2.24
N ALA A 4 3.55 -12.12 -3.45
CA ALA A 4 3.71 -13.49 -3.95
C ALA A 4 5.07 -13.71 -4.64
N ASP A 5 5.96 -12.73 -4.66
CA ASP A 5 7.34 -12.86 -5.16
C ASP A 5 8.26 -13.67 -4.23
N SER A 6 7.82 -13.98 -3.02
CA SER A 6 8.50 -14.90 -2.09
C SER A 6 8.23 -16.38 -2.38
N LEU A 7 7.37 -16.70 -3.34
CA LEU A 7 7.02 -18.07 -3.71
C LEU A 7 8.13 -18.76 -4.51
N THR A 8 8.17 -20.09 -4.40
CA THR A 8 9.00 -20.94 -5.24
C THR A 8 8.65 -20.75 -6.72
N GLY A 9 9.69 -20.62 -7.57
CA GLY A 9 9.53 -20.45 -9.01
C GLY A 9 8.99 -19.07 -9.44
N ASP A 10 9.11 -18.04 -8.59
CA ASP A 10 8.93 -16.66 -9.04
C ASP A 10 10.04 -16.26 -10.04
N ARG A 11 9.75 -15.31 -10.94
CA ARG A 11 10.71 -14.86 -11.96
C ARG A 11 11.81 -13.96 -11.40
N LEU A 12 11.51 -13.17 -10.36
CA LEU A 12 12.45 -12.22 -9.75
C LEU A 12 12.83 -12.65 -8.33
N GLY A 13 11.91 -13.27 -7.60
CA GLY A 13 12.15 -13.81 -6.28
C GLY A 13 13.10 -14.99 -6.28
N CYS A 14 13.91 -15.11 -5.21
CA CYS A 14 14.87 -16.19 -5.01
C CYS A 14 14.52 -17.09 -3.82
N PHE A 15 13.27 -17.02 -3.33
CA PHE A 15 12.80 -17.82 -2.22
C PHE A 15 12.20 -19.15 -2.70
N ASN A 16 11.94 -20.05 -1.75
CA ASN A 16 11.42 -21.39 -2.02
C ASN A 16 10.15 -21.71 -1.22
N LEU A 17 9.30 -20.71 -0.95
CA LEU A 17 8.04 -20.92 -0.20
C LEU A 17 6.98 -21.59 -1.07
N THR A 18 6.19 -22.47 -0.45
CA THR A 18 4.96 -22.99 -1.05
C THR A 18 3.79 -22.07 -0.74
N LEU A 19 2.67 -22.23 -1.46
CA LEU A 19 1.44 -21.50 -1.16
C LEU A 19 0.97 -21.73 0.28
N LYS A 20 1.07 -22.97 0.79
CA LYS A 20 0.69 -23.29 2.17
C LYS A 20 1.58 -22.56 3.17
N GLY A 21 2.91 -22.60 2.98
CA GLY A 21 3.84 -21.91 3.86
C GLY A 21 3.64 -20.40 3.87
N HIS A 22 3.25 -19.81 2.73
CA HIS A 22 2.93 -18.40 2.62
C HIS A 22 1.59 -18.05 3.31
N ALA A 23 0.54 -18.84 3.08
CA ALA A 23 -0.78 -18.67 3.71
C ALA A 23 -0.76 -18.86 5.24
N GLU A 24 0.17 -19.65 5.79
CA GLU A 24 0.34 -19.76 7.26
C GLU A 24 0.72 -18.42 7.91
N CYS A 25 1.42 -17.52 7.21
CA CYS A 25 1.67 -16.17 7.71
C CYS A 25 0.36 -15.38 7.83
N VAL A 26 -0.54 -15.50 6.85
CA VAL A 26 -1.86 -14.86 6.88
C VAL A 26 -2.70 -15.41 8.03
N ARG A 27 -2.74 -16.74 8.17
CA ARG A 27 -3.45 -17.42 9.27
C ARG A 27 -2.94 -17.01 10.64
N PHE A 28 -1.61 -16.91 10.80
CA PHE A 28 -0.99 -16.47 12.05
C PHE A 28 -1.43 -15.04 12.42
N VAL A 29 -1.42 -14.11 11.46
CA VAL A 29 -1.85 -12.72 11.70
C VAL A 29 -3.35 -12.63 11.98
N GLN A 30 -4.17 -13.37 11.22
CA GLN A 30 -5.61 -13.46 11.46
C GLN A 30 -5.93 -13.96 12.87
N GLY A 31 -5.12 -14.88 13.41
CA GLY A 31 -5.25 -15.43 14.76
C GLY A 31 -5.15 -14.40 15.89
N PHE A 32 -4.66 -13.19 15.65
CA PHE A 32 -4.67 -12.11 16.65
C PHE A 32 -6.06 -11.50 16.88
N GLY A 33 -7.03 -11.76 15.99
CA GLY A 33 -8.40 -11.25 16.14
C GLY A 33 -8.53 -9.73 16.03
N LEU A 34 -7.58 -9.07 15.36
CA LEU A 34 -7.59 -7.62 15.13
C LEU A 34 -8.18 -7.29 13.74
N PRO A 35 -8.82 -6.11 13.57
CA PRO A 35 -9.20 -5.62 12.25
C PRO A 35 -7.98 -5.59 11.32
N THR A 36 -8.00 -6.43 10.27
CA THR A 36 -6.85 -6.68 9.41
C THR A 36 -7.16 -6.31 7.97
N LEU A 37 -6.33 -5.45 7.38
CA LEU A 37 -6.38 -5.13 5.95
C LEU A 37 -5.34 -5.98 5.22
N VAL A 38 -5.81 -6.84 4.32
CA VAL A 38 -4.95 -7.69 3.48
C VAL A 38 -4.81 -7.05 2.11
N LEU A 39 -3.57 -6.90 1.66
CA LEU A 39 -3.20 -6.26 0.40
C LEU A 39 -2.28 -7.20 -0.35
N GLY A 40 -2.30 -7.17 -1.69
CA GLY A 40 -1.34 -7.88 -2.52
C GLY A 40 0.07 -7.27 -2.46
N GLY A 41 0.82 -7.38 -3.56
CA GLY A 41 2.19 -6.90 -3.66
C GLY A 41 2.87 -7.39 -4.94
N GLY A 42 4.20 -7.57 -4.88
CA GLY A 42 4.97 -8.17 -5.96
C GLY A 42 4.56 -9.62 -6.25
N GLY A 43 4.95 -10.13 -7.41
CA GLY A 43 4.61 -11.47 -7.88
C GLY A 43 4.69 -11.52 -9.40
N TYR A 44 5.71 -12.21 -9.92
CA TYR A 44 6.13 -12.09 -11.31
C TYR A 44 5.93 -13.38 -12.11
N THR A 45 5.55 -14.47 -11.44
CA THR A 45 4.94 -15.65 -12.06
C THR A 45 3.42 -15.60 -11.88
N VAL A 46 2.71 -14.91 -12.78
CA VAL A 46 1.28 -14.56 -12.67
C VAL A 46 0.36 -15.73 -12.28
N PRO A 47 0.46 -16.95 -12.85
CA PRO A 47 -0.38 -18.07 -12.41
C PRO A 47 -0.17 -18.47 -10.95
N ASN A 48 1.07 -18.33 -10.43
CA ASN A 48 1.37 -18.60 -9.03
C ASN A 48 0.82 -17.53 -8.10
N VAL A 49 0.82 -16.27 -8.55
CA VAL A 49 0.16 -15.15 -7.84
C VAL A 49 -1.33 -15.43 -7.70
N ALA A 50 -1.99 -15.83 -8.79
CA ALA A 50 -3.42 -16.17 -8.76
C ALA A 50 -3.71 -17.33 -7.78
N ARG A 51 -2.92 -18.40 -7.81
CA ARG A 51 -3.06 -19.52 -6.86
C ARG A 51 -2.86 -19.09 -5.41
N CYS A 52 -1.86 -18.24 -5.16
CA CYS A 52 -1.51 -17.74 -3.84
C CYS A 52 -2.65 -16.92 -3.23
N TRP A 53 -3.08 -15.88 -3.92
CA TRP A 53 -4.12 -14.99 -3.40
C TRP A 53 -5.48 -15.69 -3.31
N ALA A 54 -5.78 -16.66 -4.19
CA ALA A 54 -6.97 -17.50 -4.03
C ALA A 54 -6.91 -18.34 -2.75
N LEU A 55 -5.77 -18.98 -2.45
CA LEU A 55 -5.58 -19.76 -1.23
C LEU A 55 -5.59 -18.89 0.04
N GLU A 56 -4.93 -17.73 0.00
CA GLU A 56 -4.95 -16.78 1.12
C GLU A 56 -6.36 -16.24 1.39
N THR A 57 -7.14 -15.95 0.34
CA THR A 57 -8.54 -15.54 0.48
C THR A 57 -9.37 -16.64 1.14
N ALA A 58 -9.19 -17.89 0.72
CA ALA A 58 -9.88 -19.02 1.34
C ALA A 58 -9.45 -19.23 2.80
N THR A 59 -8.17 -18.99 3.11
CA THR A 59 -7.64 -19.04 4.49
C THR A 59 -8.31 -17.97 5.37
N LEU A 60 -8.46 -16.75 4.87
CA LEU A 60 -9.16 -15.66 5.59
C LEU A 60 -10.65 -15.94 5.82
N LEU A 61 -11.26 -16.76 4.96
CA LEU A 61 -12.66 -17.17 5.07
C LEU A 61 -12.85 -18.49 5.84
N ASP A 62 -11.77 -19.10 6.33
CA ASP A 62 -11.76 -20.43 6.96
C ASP A 62 -12.39 -21.52 6.04
N VAL A 63 -12.11 -21.44 4.73
CA VAL A 63 -12.59 -22.38 3.71
C VAL A 63 -11.43 -23.21 3.16
N GLU A 64 -11.61 -24.52 3.07
CA GLU A 64 -10.67 -25.40 2.38
C GLU A 64 -10.95 -25.43 0.87
N LEU A 65 -9.90 -25.26 0.07
CA LEU A 65 -9.98 -25.39 -1.38
C LEU A 65 -9.52 -26.78 -1.84
N ALA A 66 -10.19 -27.29 -2.88
CA ALA A 66 -9.68 -28.44 -3.61
C ALA A 66 -8.36 -28.10 -4.31
N ASP A 67 -7.48 -29.10 -4.45
CA ASP A 67 -6.22 -28.92 -5.19
C ASP A 67 -6.46 -28.82 -6.71
N GLU A 68 -7.64 -29.20 -7.20
CA GLU A 68 -8.00 -29.07 -8.62
C GLU A 68 -8.50 -27.66 -8.92
N ILE A 69 -7.86 -27.02 -9.91
CA ILE A 69 -8.27 -25.69 -10.35
C ILE A 69 -9.58 -25.83 -11.14
N PRO A 70 -10.66 -25.14 -10.74
CA PRO A 70 -11.91 -25.18 -11.48
C PRO A 70 -11.74 -24.54 -12.87
N HIS A 71 -12.54 -25.00 -13.83
CA HIS A 71 -12.54 -24.43 -15.18
C HIS A 71 -12.90 -22.95 -15.14
N ASN A 72 -12.10 -22.12 -15.81
CA ASN A 72 -12.25 -20.66 -15.87
C ASN A 72 -11.65 -20.11 -17.17
N HIS A 73 -11.82 -18.82 -17.45
CA HIS A 73 -11.34 -18.20 -18.70
C HIS A 73 -9.81 -18.25 -18.87
N PHE A 74 -9.07 -18.42 -17.79
CA PHE A 74 -7.61 -18.48 -17.77
C PHE A 74 -7.09 -19.89 -17.47
N HIS A 75 -7.92 -20.92 -17.62
CA HIS A 75 -7.60 -22.29 -17.19
C HIS A 75 -6.29 -22.82 -17.83
N GLU A 76 -6.06 -22.50 -19.10
CA GLU A 76 -4.84 -22.84 -19.86
C GLU A 76 -3.55 -22.26 -19.23
N SER A 77 -3.65 -21.16 -18.48
CA SER A 77 -2.49 -20.56 -17.78
C SER A 77 -1.95 -21.44 -16.65
N PHE A 78 -2.69 -22.48 -16.25
CA PHE A 78 -2.31 -23.40 -15.18
C PHE A 78 -1.78 -24.74 -15.70
N GLU A 79 -1.56 -24.86 -17.00
CA GLU A 79 -0.89 -26.01 -17.60
C GLU A 79 0.50 -26.28 -17.00
N PRO A 80 0.95 -27.54 -17.03
CA PRO A 80 0.24 -28.75 -17.48
C PRO A 80 -0.56 -29.43 -16.37
N LEU A 81 -0.41 -28.98 -15.12
CA LEU A 81 -0.88 -29.72 -13.94
C LEU A 81 -2.32 -29.40 -13.56
N TYR A 82 -2.79 -28.17 -13.80
CA TYR A 82 -4.11 -27.70 -13.37
C TYR A 82 -4.36 -27.88 -11.86
N LYS A 83 -3.28 -27.86 -11.07
CA LYS A 83 -3.31 -27.97 -9.61
C LYS A 83 -3.04 -26.63 -8.94
N LEU A 84 -3.63 -26.45 -7.76
CA LEU A 84 -3.48 -25.28 -6.91
C LEU A 84 -2.10 -25.27 -6.27
N HIS A 85 -1.67 -26.38 -5.65
CA HIS A 85 -0.43 -26.39 -4.88
C HIS A 85 0.83 -26.50 -5.74
N LEU A 86 1.84 -25.71 -5.36
CA LEU A 86 3.16 -25.72 -5.98
C LEU A 86 4.08 -26.70 -5.26
N LYS A 87 4.96 -27.36 -6.02
CA LYS A 87 6.05 -28.17 -5.47
C LYS A 87 7.27 -27.27 -5.22
N PRO A 88 7.92 -27.35 -4.05
CA PRO A 88 9.19 -26.68 -3.83
C PRO A 88 10.22 -27.09 -4.88
N ALA A 89 11.05 -26.14 -5.31
CA ALA A 89 12.21 -26.42 -6.12
C ALA A 89 13.31 -27.10 -5.29
N SER A 90 14.19 -27.87 -5.93
CA SER A 90 15.41 -28.43 -5.32
C SER A 90 16.49 -27.36 -5.15
N MET A 91 16.12 -26.21 -4.59
CA MET A 91 17.02 -25.09 -4.30
C MET A 91 17.65 -25.29 -2.91
N GLU A 92 18.95 -25.06 -2.81
CA GLU A 92 19.66 -25.08 -1.53
C GLU A 92 19.21 -23.92 -0.64
N ASN A 93 18.88 -24.23 0.62
CA ASN A 93 18.55 -23.22 1.61
C ASN A 93 19.83 -22.71 2.27
N ASN A 94 20.28 -21.52 1.85
CA ASN A 94 21.47 -20.85 2.41
C ASN A 94 21.23 -20.21 3.80
N ASN A 95 20.03 -20.35 4.37
CA ASN A 95 19.70 -19.84 5.69
C ASN A 95 19.90 -20.93 6.74
N SER A 96 21.11 -20.99 7.33
CA SER A 96 21.38 -21.94 8.41
C SER A 96 20.56 -21.62 9.66
N PRO A 97 20.22 -22.62 10.49
CA PRO A 97 19.50 -22.38 11.75
C PRO A 97 20.20 -21.36 12.64
N GLU A 98 21.53 -21.43 12.75
CA GLU A 98 22.34 -20.52 13.59
C GLU A 98 22.33 -19.08 13.04
N TYR A 99 22.27 -18.92 11.71
CA TYR A 99 22.11 -17.60 11.09
C TYR A 99 20.74 -16.99 11.45
N LEU A 100 19.67 -17.78 11.31
CA LEU A 100 18.30 -17.33 11.62
C LEU A 100 18.13 -17.01 13.11
N ASP A 101 18.67 -17.85 14.00
CA ASP A 101 18.58 -17.66 15.45
C ASP A 101 19.28 -16.38 15.90
N ARG A 102 20.47 -16.08 15.36
CA ARG A 102 21.18 -14.83 15.65
C ARG A 102 20.38 -13.59 15.23
N ILE A 103 19.76 -13.61 14.05
CA ILE A 103 18.91 -12.49 13.59
C ILE A 103 17.68 -12.35 14.49
N LYS A 104 17.04 -13.47 14.86
CA LYS A 104 15.87 -13.50 15.73
C LYS A 104 16.17 -12.90 17.11
N GLU A 105 17.31 -13.24 17.71
CA GLU A 105 17.76 -12.65 18.97
C GLU A 105 17.96 -11.13 18.85
N GLN A 106 18.61 -10.66 17.78
CA GLN A 106 18.78 -9.23 17.53
C GLN A 106 17.45 -8.49 17.40
N ILE A 107 16.48 -9.07 16.68
CA ILE A 107 15.13 -8.51 16.55
C ILE A 107 14.47 -8.42 17.93
N TYR A 108 14.58 -9.46 18.77
CA TYR A 108 13.99 -9.43 20.11
C TYR A 108 14.60 -8.35 21.01
N GLU A 109 15.92 -8.13 20.96
CA GLU A 109 16.54 -7.05 21.74
C GLU A 109 16.07 -5.67 21.26
N HIS A 110 15.93 -5.46 19.95
CA HIS A 110 15.36 -4.21 19.43
C HIS A 110 13.90 -4.01 19.86
N LEU A 111 13.07 -5.07 19.82
CA LEU A 111 11.67 -4.99 20.26
C LEU A 111 11.53 -4.70 21.75
N ARG A 112 12.45 -5.19 22.60
CA ARG A 112 12.48 -4.88 24.04
C ARG A 112 12.78 -3.41 24.33
N ALA A 113 13.53 -2.75 23.46
CA ALA A 113 13.87 -1.34 23.60
C ALA A 113 12.74 -0.39 23.16
N LEU A 114 11.67 -0.91 22.54
CA LEU A 114 10.50 -0.11 22.22
C LEU A 114 9.68 0.13 23.49
N ASP A 115 9.56 1.40 23.89
CA ASP A 115 8.60 1.79 24.92
C ASP A 115 7.19 1.42 24.47
N HIS A 116 6.45 0.73 25.32
CA HIS A 116 5.06 0.37 25.04
C HIS A 116 4.24 1.64 24.80
N ALA A 117 3.68 1.79 23.59
CA ALA A 117 2.77 2.89 23.32
C ALA A 117 1.50 2.69 24.19
N PRO A 118 1.10 3.68 25.01
CA PRO A 118 -0.18 3.60 25.70
C PRO A 118 -1.26 3.43 24.64
N SER A 119 -2.10 2.41 24.81
CA SER A 119 -3.15 2.06 23.86
C SER A 119 -4.03 3.29 23.60
N VAL A 120 -3.96 3.85 22.40
CA VAL A 120 -4.97 4.81 21.94
C VAL A 120 -6.21 3.98 21.62
N GLN A 121 -7.24 4.10 22.45
CA GLN A 121 -8.52 3.43 22.21
C GLN A 121 -9.01 3.80 20.81
N PHE A 122 -9.32 2.79 19.99
CA PHE A 122 -10.08 3.01 18.77
C PHE A 122 -11.42 3.62 19.15
N HIS A 123 -11.64 4.88 18.75
CA HIS A 123 -12.92 5.53 18.89
C HIS A 123 -13.73 5.26 17.62
N GLN A 124 -15.00 4.92 17.78
CA GLN A 124 -15.92 4.85 16.67
C GLN A 124 -15.96 6.22 15.98
N VAL A 125 -15.69 6.24 14.67
CA VAL A 125 -15.75 7.46 13.88
C VAL A 125 -17.18 8.00 13.94
N PRO A 126 -17.39 9.29 14.28
CA PRO A 126 -18.72 9.89 14.30
C PRO A 126 -19.44 9.71 12.95
N PRO A 127 -20.78 9.52 12.94
CA PRO A 127 -21.55 9.29 11.73
C PRO A 127 -21.36 10.35 10.63
N ASP A 128 -21.00 11.58 11.01
CA ASP A 128 -20.80 12.72 10.11
C ASP A 128 -19.64 12.53 9.10
N PHE A 129 -18.76 11.55 9.32
CA PHE A 129 -17.67 11.21 8.40
C PHE A 129 -18.11 10.28 7.26
N PHE A 130 -19.23 9.59 7.43
CA PHE A 130 -19.85 8.87 6.33
C PHE A 130 -20.55 9.90 5.46
N ILE A 131 -19.98 10.17 4.29
CA ILE A 131 -20.72 10.85 3.22
C ILE A 131 -22.01 10.05 3.06
N LYS A 132 -23.16 10.67 3.34
CA LYS A 132 -24.44 10.12 2.91
C LYS A 132 -24.32 9.98 1.40
N ASP A 133 -24.18 8.76 0.91
CA ASP A 133 -24.38 8.44 -0.50
C ASP A 133 -25.81 8.85 -0.82
N GLY A 134 -25.94 10.10 -1.23
CA GLY A 134 -27.16 10.68 -1.74
C GLY A 134 -27.35 10.12 -3.13
N ALA A 135 -28.46 9.40 -3.29
CA ALA A 135 -29.01 8.83 -4.50
C ALA A 135 -28.47 7.46 -4.90
N GLU A 136 -29.38 6.49 -4.90
CA GLU A 136 -29.32 5.28 -5.72
C GLU A 136 -29.20 5.70 -7.20
N GLY A 137 -27.97 5.95 -7.66
CA GLY A 137 -27.62 6.22 -9.04
C GLY A 137 -27.06 4.98 -9.71
N ASN A 138 -27.41 4.77 -10.98
CA ASN A 138 -26.86 3.68 -11.81
C ASN A 138 -25.32 3.77 -11.83
N PRO A 139 -24.58 2.70 -11.41
CA PRO A 139 -23.11 2.73 -11.35
C PRO A 139 -22.41 2.95 -12.70
N ASP A 140 -23.12 2.82 -13.82
CA ASP A 140 -22.61 3.10 -15.17
C ASP A 140 -22.88 4.53 -15.68
N ALA A 141 -23.58 5.37 -14.91
CA ALA A 141 -23.81 6.76 -15.26
C ALA A 141 -22.59 7.61 -14.85
N ARG A 142 -21.96 8.29 -15.82
CA ARG A 142 -20.94 9.30 -15.53
C ARG A 142 -21.66 10.62 -15.22
N ASP A 143 -21.57 11.08 -13.98
CA ASP A 143 -22.01 12.43 -13.63
C ASP A 143 -21.03 13.46 -14.20
N ASP A 144 -21.51 14.33 -15.10
CA ASP A 144 -20.73 15.43 -15.69
C ASP A 144 -20.68 16.69 -14.77
N ALA A 145 -21.01 16.54 -13.49
CA ALA A 145 -20.95 17.63 -12.53
C ALA A 145 -19.50 17.92 -12.10
N PRO A 146 -19.01 19.16 -12.17
CA PRO A 146 -17.71 19.50 -11.63
C PRO A 146 -17.70 19.23 -10.12
N PRO A 147 -16.65 18.59 -9.57
CA PRO A 147 -16.56 18.40 -8.13
C PRO A 147 -16.51 19.76 -7.44
N GLU A 148 -17.35 19.95 -6.42
CA GLU A 148 -17.37 21.16 -5.61
C GLU A 148 -16.06 21.21 -4.80
N HIS A 149 -15.11 22.02 -5.25
CA HIS A 149 -13.77 22.08 -4.69
C HIS A 149 -13.81 22.71 -3.29
N ARG A 150 -13.67 21.87 -2.25
CA ARG A 150 -13.35 22.35 -0.90
C ARG A 150 -11.85 22.58 -0.79
N GLU A 151 -11.44 23.82 -0.96
CA GLU A 151 -10.05 24.24 -0.74
C GLU A 151 -9.75 24.23 0.77
N ALA A 152 -8.76 23.42 1.19
CA ALA A 152 -8.18 23.54 2.51
C ALA A 152 -7.32 24.81 2.57
N ARG A 153 -7.47 25.60 3.65
CA ARG A 153 -6.83 26.92 3.79
C ARG A 153 -5.30 26.79 3.94
N GLY A 154 -4.58 26.71 2.82
CA GLY A 154 -3.12 26.64 2.79
C GLY A 154 -2.48 26.10 1.52
N GLU A 155 -3.24 25.57 0.56
CA GLU A 155 -2.68 25.03 -0.68
C GLU A 155 -2.55 26.11 -1.76
N TYR A 156 -1.31 26.32 -2.27
CA TYR A 156 -1.01 27.15 -3.43
C TYR A 156 -0.99 26.25 -4.68
N PHE A 157 -2.15 25.76 -5.08
CA PHE A 157 -2.30 25.01 -6.34
C PHE A 157 -3.20 25.82 -7.28
N ASP A 158 -2.61 26.50 -8.28
CA ASP A 158 -3.34 27.37 -9.21
C ASP A 158 -3.72 26.61 -10.51
N GLY A 159 -4.32 25.42 -10.32
CA GLY A 159 -4.95 24.63 -11.38
C GLY A 159 -4.05 24.18 -12.54
N ASP A 160 -4.71 23.78 -13.64
CA ASP A 160 -4.16 23.06 -14.82
C ASP A 160 -3.08 23.78 -15.64
N LYS A 161 -2.50 24.87 -15.15
CA LYS A 161 -1.41 25.58 -15.84
C LYS A 161 -0.04 24.90 -15.74
N ASP A 162 0.08 23.84 -14.95
CA ASP A 162 1.34 23.12 -14.74
C ASP A 162 1.54 21.92 -15.69
N GLN A 163 0.56 21.57 -16.53
CA GLN A 163 0.72 20.54 -17.57
C GLN A 163 0.90 21.17 -18.96
N GLY A 164 2.12 21.63 -19.24
CA GLY A 164 2.49 22.13 -20.56
C GLY A 164 4.00 22.16 -20.74
N GLY A 165 4.61 20.99 -20.98
CA GLY A 165 6.00 20.90 -21.38
C GLY A 165 6.18 21.22 -22.85
N GLU A 166 6.50 22.47 -23.19
CA GLU A 166 7.24 22.82 -24.42
C GLU A 166 8.24 23.95 -24.12
N GLY A 167 9.47 23.80 -24.62
CA GLY A 167 10.66 24.50 -24.12
C GLY A 167 10.81 25.97 -24.54
N GLY A 168 11.59 26.69 -23.75
CA GLY A 168 12.04 28.04 -24.07
C GLY A 168 13.01 28.58 -23.03
N LEU A 169 14.31 28.50 -23.32
CA LEU A 169 15.38 29.05 -22.50
C LEU A 169 15.41 30.58 -22.67
N GLU A 170 14.64 31.34 -21.89
CA GLU A 170 14.73 32.81 -21.91
C GLU A 170 14.81 33.46 -20.51
N LYS A 171 16.03 33.95 -20.25
CA LYS A 171 16.51 35.00 -19.35
C LYS A 171 15.49 35.60 -18.35
N VAL A 172 15.74 35.34 -17.06
CA VAL A 172 15.25 36.14 -15.94
C VAL A 172 15.83 37.56 -16.03
N GLY A 173 15.07 38.47 -16.64
CA GLY A 173 15.31 39.90 -16.62
C GLY A 173 14.90 40.49 -15.28
N GLY A 174 15.88 40.92 -14.49
CA GLY A 174 15.66 41.56 -13.20
C GLY A 174 14.85 42.85 -13.28
N ARG A 175 14.03 43.09 -12.25
CA ARG A 175 13.65 44.45 -11.87
C ARG A 175 13.54 44.57 -10.35
N ALA A 176 14.63 45.04 -9.78
CA ALA A 176 14.71 45.52 -8.40
C ALA A 176 13.88 46.80 -8.22
N ARG A 177 13.00 46.82 -7.22
CA ARG A 177 12.58 47.99 -6.41
C ARG A 177 12.05 47.40 -5.09
N GLY A 178 12.54 47.64 -3.89
CA GLY A 178 13.41 48.64 -3.32
C GLY A 178 12.90 48.83 -1.87
N ARG A 179 13.50 48.15 -0.88
CA ARG A 179 13.21 48.36 0.54
C ARG A 179 14.02 49.55 1.03
N GLY A 180 13.35 50.62 1.45
CA GLY A 180 13.95 51.74 2.19
C GLY A 180 13.34 51.85 3.59
N ARG A 181 14.08 51.40 4.60
CA ARG A 181 13.81 51.66 6.04
C ARG A 181 14.13 53.12 6.37
N GLY A 182 13.38 53.76 7.28
CA GLY A 182 13.80 55.06 7.81
C GLY A 182 12.90 55.74 8.85
N ARG A 183 13.07 55.35 10.12
CA ARG A 183 13.11 56.17 11.35
C ARG A 183 12.04 57.25 11.62
N GLY A 184 11.35 57.08 12.75
CA GLY A 184 10.59 58.14 13.39
C GLY A 184 11.46 59.22 14.07
N ARG A 185 10.83 60.37 14.31
CA ARG A 185 11.09 61.33 15.40
C ARG A 185 9.94 62.34 15.44
N GLY A 186 9.24 62.40 16.57
CA GLY A 186 8.33 63.50 16.89
C GLY A 186 9.09 64.71 17.43
N ARG A 187 8.54 65.92 17.21
CA ARG A 187 8.53 67.10 18.10
C ARG A 187 7.83 68.29 17.41
N GLY A 188 6.89 68.93 18.12
CA GLY A 188 6.84 70.40 18.20
C GLY A 188 5.76 71.19 17.45
N ARG A 189 4.64 71.44 18.15
CA ARG A 189 3.83 72.67 18.28
C ARG A 189 3.83 73.76 17.17
N GLY A 190 2.61 74.14 16.77
CA GLY A 190 2.09 75.50 16.97
C GLY A 190 2.02 76.43 15.75
N ARG A 191 0.81 76.74 15.31
CA ARG A 191 0.21 78.08 15.30
C ARG A 191 -1.30 77.97 15.12
#